data_AF-A0A2E2FMH9-F1
#
_entry.id   AF-A0A2E2FMH9-F1
#
_cell.length_a   1.000
_cell.length_b   1.000
_cell.length_c   1.000
_cell.angle_alpha   90.00
_cell.angle_beta   90.00
_cell.angle_gamma   90.00
#
_symmetry.space_group_name_H-M   'P 1'
#
loop_
_entity.id
_entity.type
_entity.pdbx_description
1 polymer ?
#
loop_
_entity_poly.entity_id
_entity_poly.type
_entity_poly.pdbx_seq_one_letter_code
_entity_poly.pdbx_strand_id
1 'polypeptide(L)'
;MGNFIIPLIALVGSMLFSRSINERGMKLLNDNEKGRLVDLFKDQRRYGMYAIVVIIGLYLVVVNFNLLPPLVYMSLYVVIIVGFIAFQGIQARKVLRKNDYPEEYIKAYTHSTIFRGMGVVLFVILLVTGGGV
;
A
#
# COMPACT_ATOMS: atom_id res chain seq x y z
N MET A 1 23.61 14.09 5.25
CA MET A 1 22.47 13.21 5.62
C MET A 1 21.23 13.88 5.09
N GLY A 2 20.60 13.32 4.04
CA GLY A 2 19.39 13.89 3.43
C GLY A 2 18.27 14.08 4.46
N ASN A 3 17.38 15.03 4.23
CA ASN A 3 16.36 15.41 5.19
C ASN A 3 15.21 14.38 5.21
N PHE A 4 15.48 13.16 5.70
CA PHE A 4 14.56 12.02 5.77
C PHE A 4 13.27 12.32 6.54
N ILE A 5 13.28 13.38 7.35
CA ILE A 5 12.15 13.85 8.15
C ILE A 5 10.97 14.23 7.24
N ILE A 6 11.20 14.92 6.12
CA ILE A 6 10.11 15.39 5.24
C ILE A 6 9.39 14.23 4.55
N PRO A 7 10.07 13.28 3.87
CA PRO A 7 9.43 12.07 3.35
C PRO A 7 8.69 11.30 4.44
N LEU A 8 9.30 11.15 5.63
CA LEU A 8 8.71 10.39 6.73
C LEU A 8 7.41 11.05 7.25
N ILE A 9 7.38 12.37 7.40
CA ILE A 9 6.17 13.12 7.78
C ILE A 9 5.08 12.92 6.72
N ALA A 10 5.42 13.01 5.43
CA ALA A 10 4.46 12.78 4.35
C ALA A 10 3.87 11.36 4.39
N LEU A 11 4.72 10.36 4.62
CA LEU A 11 4.31 8.96 4.76
C LEU A 11 3.39 8.77 5.96
N VAL A 12 3.83 9.18 7.15
CA VAL A 12 3.05 9.01 8.39
C VAL A 12 1.73 9.78 8.32
N GLY A 13 1.76 11.02 7.85
CA GLY A 13 0.56 11.84 7.64
C GLY A 13 -0.45 11.16 6.72
N SER A 14 0.00 10.62 5.59
CA SER A 14 -0.87 9.88 4.67
C SER A 14 -1.46 8.60 5.29
N MET A 15 -0.69 7.89 6.12
CA MET A 15 -1.16 6.69 6.82
C MET A 15 -2.23 7.03 7.86
N LEU A 16 -2.01 8.08 8.65
CA LEU A 16 -2.99 8.55 9.63
C LEU A 16 -4.28 9.02 8.95
N PHE A 17 -4.16 9.75 7.85
CA PHE A 17 -5.32 10.21 7.08
C PHE A 17 -6.08 9.03 6.44
N SER A 18 -5.36 8.10 5.81
CA SER A 18 -5.90 6.84 5.28
C SER A 18 -6.65 6.06 6.36
N ARG A 19 -6.10 5.98 7.57
CA ARG A 19 -6.71 5.30 8.71
C ARG A 19 -8.03 5.97 9.13
N SER A 20 -8.06 7.29 9.22
CA SER A 20 -9.29 8.04 9.55
C SER A 20 -10.44 7.76 8.58
N ILE A 21 -10.16 7.74 7.27
CA ILE A 21 -11.16 7.37 6.25
C ILE A 21 -11.68 5.95 6.46
N ASN A 22 -10.77 5.00 6.71
CA ASN A 22 -11.14 3.60 6.91
C ASN A 22 -11.97 3.39 8.19
N GLU A 23 -11.60 4.07 9.28
CA GLU A 23 -12.35 4.02 10.54
C GLU A 23 -13.77 4.58 10.37
N ARG A 24 -13.94 5.67 9.61
CA ARG A 24 -15.27 6.18 9.25
C ARG A 24 -16.05 5.17 8.42
N GLY A 25 -15.41 4.52 7.44
CA GLY A 25 -16.02 3.45 6.67
C GLY A 25 -16.48 2.28 7.55
N MET A 26 -15.64 1.83 8.48
CA MET A 26 -15.93 0.68 9.35
C MET A 26 -17.16 0.90 10.25
N LYS A 27 -17.52 2.16 10.54
CA LYS A 27 -18.75 2.51 11.28
C LYS A 27 -20.03 2.25 10.49
N LEU A 28 -19.93 2.09 9.17
CA LEU A 28 -21.07 1.76 8.30
C LEU A 28 -21.41 0.27 8.34
N LEU A 29 -20.57 -0.56 8.96
CA LEU A 29 -20.74 -2.00 9.02
C LEU A 29 -21.32 -2.44 10.36
N ASN A 30 -22.19 -3.44 10.33
CA ASN A 30 -22.60 -4.16 11.53
C ASN A 30 -21.52 -5.13 12.00
N ASP A 31 -21.66 -5.68 13.21
CA ASP A 31 -20.61 -6.52 13.80
C ASP A 31 -20.40 -7.86 13.07
N ASN A 32 -21.45 -8.40 12.45
CA ASN A 32 -21.35 -9.59 11.61
C ASN A 32 -20.54 -9.31 10.33
N GLU A 33 -20.78 -8.16 9.68
CA GLU A 33 -20.06 -7.72 8.49
C GLU A 33 -18.58 -7.46 8.78
N LYS A 34 -18.27 -6.88 9.95
CA LYS A 34 -16.88 -6.67 10.40
C LYS A 34 -16.16 -8.00 10.62
N GLY A 35 -16.81 -8.96 11.28
CA GLY A 35 -16.26 -10.31 11.49
C GLY A 35 -15.97 -11.00 10.17
N ARG A 36 -16.96 -11.00 9.26
CA ARG A 36 -16.84 -11.60 7.93
C ARG A 36 -15.74 -10.94 7.07
N LEU A 37 -15.47 -9.66 7.30
CA LEU A 37 -14.39 -8.93 6.62
C LEU A 37 -13.02 -9.50 6.99
N VAL A 38 -12.81 -9.84 8.26
CA VAL A 38 -11.55 -10.45 8.73
C VAL A 38 -11.30 -11.77 8.00
N ASP A 39 -12.33 -12.59 7.86
CA ASP A 39 -12.23 -13.89 7.20
C ASP A 39 -12.00 -13.75 5.69
N LEU A 40 -12.76 -12.88 5.03
CA LEU A 40 -12.63 -12.62 3.59
C LEU A 40 -11.22 -12.19 3.18
N PHE A 41 -10.57 -11.37 4.02
CA PHE A 41 -9.22 -10.85 3.74
C PHE A 41 -8.10 -11.70 4.33
N LYS A 42 -8.39 -12.84 4.97
CA LYS A 42 -7.37 -13.69 5.60
C LYS A 42 -6.33 -14.19 4.59
N ASP A 43 -6.79 -14.77 3.49
CA ASP A 43 -5.90 -15.29 2.46
C ASP A 43 -5.18 -14.17 1.71
N GLN A 44 -5.87 -13.09 1.38
CA GLN A 44 -5.25 -11.92 0.75
C GLN A 44 -4.11 -11.34 1.60
N ARG A 45 -4.28 -11.29 2.93
CA ARG A 45 -3.21 -10.88 3.86
C ARG A 45 -2.04 -11.85 3.84
N ARG A 46 -2.30 -13.15 3.87
CA ARG A 46 -1.26 -14.19 3.82
C ARG A 46 -0.46 -14.13 2.52
N TYR A 47 -1.14 -14.12 1.36
CA TYR A 47 -0.48 -14.00 0.06
C TYR A 47 0.23 -12.65 -0.10
N GLY A 48 -0.35 -11.57 0.44
CA GLY A 48 0.27 -10.25 0.47
C GLY A 48 1.60 -10.25 1.23
N MET A 49 1.70 -10.94 2.36
CA MET A 49 2.96 -11.08 3.09
C MET A 49 4.01 -11.84 2.28
N TYR A 50 3.65 -12.97 1.64
CA TYR A 50 4.58 -13.69 0.77
C TYR A 50 5.08 -12.82 -0.39
N ALA A 51 4.19 -12.06 -1.03
CA ALA A 51 4.54 -11.15 -2.11
C ALA A 51 5.52 -10.06 -1.63
N ILE A 52 5.31 -9.47 -0.45
CA ILE A 52 6.23 -8.48 0.13
C ILE A 52 7.62 -9.08 0.36
N VAL A 53 7.69 -10.28 0.93
CA VAL A 53 8.97 -10.98 1.16
C VAL A 53 9.71 -11.21 -0.15
N VAL A 54 8.99 -11.64 -1.20
CA VAL A 54 9.57 -11.84 -2.54
C VAL A 54 10.08 -10.51 -3.12
N ILE A 55 9.29 -9.44 -3.05
CA ILE A 55 9.67 -8.12 -3.56
C ILE A 55 10.93 -7.60 -2.86
N ILE A 56 11.01 -7.72 -1.53
CA ILE A 56 12.20 -7.32 -0.76
C ILE A 56 13.40 -8.21 -1.11
N GLY A 57 13.21 -9.53 -1.20
CA GLY A 57 14.27 -10.47 -1.56
C GLY A 57 14.87 -10.16 -2.92
N LEU A 58 14.03 -9.91 -3.93
CA LEU A 58 14.48 -9.52 -5.27
C LEU A 58 15.26 -8.19 -5.25
N TYR A 59 14.78 -7.20 -4.49
CA TYR A 59 15.49 -5.92 -4.33
C TYR A 59 16.88 -6.12 -3.74
N LEU A 60 16.99 -6.92 -2.66
CA LEU A 60 18.28 -7.20 -2.02
C LEU A 60 19.26 -7.92 -2.95
N VAL A 61 18.78 -8.88 -3.75
CA VAL A 61 19.62 -9.57 -4.76
C VAL A 61 20.13 -8.57 -5.79
N VAL A 62 19.26 -7.72 -6.35
CA VAL A 62 19.66 -6.74 -7.36
C VAL A 62 20.71 -5.77 -6.83
N VAL A 63 20.54 -5.29 -5.59
CA VAL A 63 21.47 -4.36 -4.94
C VAL A 63 22.79 -5.06 -4.56
N ASN A 64 22.75 -6.25 -3.97
CA ASN A 64 23.95 -6.93 -3.47
C ASN A 64 24.89 -7.36 -4.61
N PHE A 65 24.32 -7.81 -5.73
CA PHE A 65 25.08 -8.24 -6.91
C PHE A 65 25.30 -7.11 -7.92
N ASN A 66 24.90 -5.86 -7.62
CA ASN A 66 24.97 -4.71 -8.52
C ASN A 66 24.44 -5.01 -9.95
N LEU A 67 23.34 -5.77 -10.05
CA LEU A 67 22.83 -6.26 -11.34
C LEU A 67 22.30 -5.15 -12.25
N LEU A 68 21.89 -4.02 -11.65
CA LEU A 68 21.30 -2.88 -12.35
C LEU A 68 21.86 -1.56 -11.80
N PRO A 69 21.91 -0.49 -12.62
CA PRO A 69 22.25 0.84 -12.13
C PRO A 69 21.26 1.34 -11.06
N PRO A 70 21.71 2.17 -10.09
CA PRO A 70 20.89 2.74 -9.02
C PRO A 70 19.53 3.26 -9.44
N LEU A 71 19.52 4.11 -10.46
CA LEU A 71 18.29 4.72 -10.97
C LEU A 71 17.31 3.68 -11.54
N VAL A 72 17.82 2.64 -12.19
CA VAL A 72 17.02 1.62 -12.86
C VAL A 72 16.34 0.70 -11.83
N TYR A 73 17.08 0.16 -10.87
CA TYR A 73 16.46 -0.71 -9.87
C TYR A 73 15.53 0.06 -8.94
N MET A 74 15.83 1.32 -8.60
CA MET A 74 14.92 2.15 -7.79
C MET A 74 13.61 2.40 -8.53
N SER A 75 13.68 2.77 -9.81
CA SER A 75 12.49 2.99 -10.63
C SER A 75 11.66 1.71 -10.79
N LEU A 76 12.33 0.58 -11.07
CA LEU A 76 11.68 -0.72 -11.17
C LEU A 76 10.98 -1.11 -9.85
N TYR A 77 11.66 -0.88 -8.73
CA TYR A 77 11.12 -1.18 -7.41
C TYR A 77 9.88 -0.34 -7.09
N VAL A 78 9.90 0.95 -7.41
CA VAL A 78 8.72 1.83 -7.29
C VAL A 78 7.56 1.30 -8.13
N VAL A 79 7.81 0.97 -9.40
CA VAL A 79 6.76 0.45 -10.30
C VAL A 79 6.17 -0.86 -9.76
N ILE A 80 7.00 -1.77 -9.25
CA ILE A 80 6.55 -3.04 -8.66
C ILE A 80 5.69 -2.79 -7.42
N ILE A 81 6.13 -1.92 -6.50
CA ILE A 81 5.38 -1.61 -5.27
C ILE A 81 4.04 -0.94 -5.60
N VAL A 82 4.03 0.04 -6.51
CA VAL A 82 2.82 0.73 -6.93
C VAL A 82 1.86 -0.25 -7.62
N GLY A 83 2.37 -1.06 -8.54
CA GLY A 83 1.59 -2.09 -9.23
C GLY A 83 1.00 -3.10 -8.25
N PHE A 84 1.77 -3.53 -7.26
CA PHE A 84 1.31 -4.43 -6.20
C PHE A 84 0.19 -3.80 -5.35
N ILE A 85 0.36 -2.55 -4.90
CA ILE A 85 -0.67 -1.83 -4.12
C ILE A 85 -1.94 -1.65 -4.95
N ALA A 86 -1.81 -1.25 -6.21
CA ALA A 86 -2.95 -1.08 -7.13
C ALA A 86 -3.68 -2.41 -7.35
N PHE A 87 -2.95 -3.49 -7.62
CA PHE A 87 -3.51 -4.83 -7.78
C PHE A 87 -4.28 -5.27 -6.52
N GLN A 88 -3.69 -5.10 -5.33
CA GLN A 88 -4.34 -5.43 -4.06
C GLN A 88 -5.63 -4.61 -3.85
N GLY A 89 -5.60 -3.32 -4.17
CA GLY A 89 -6.78 -2.44 -4.08
C GLY A 89 -7.91 -2.86 -5.03
N ILE A 90 -7.56 -3.20 -6.28
CA ILE A 90 -8.53 -3.69 -7.27
C ILE A 90 -9.16 -5.02 -6.81
N GLN A 91 -8.33 -5.97 -6.35
CA GLN A 91 -8.82 -7.26 -5.87
C GLN A 91 -9.70 -7.09 -4.64
N ALA A 92 -9.30 -6.24 -3.68
CA ALA A 92 -10.11 -5.95 -2.50
C ALA A 92 -11.47 -5.34 -2.87
N ARG A 93 -11.50 -4.38 -3.80
CA ARG A 93 -12.76 -3.80 -4.30
C ARG A 93 -13.66 -4.85 -4.96
N LYS A 94 -13.09 -5.76 -5.76
CA LYS A 94 -13.85 -6.87 -6.38
C LYS A 94 -14.41 -7.81 -5.31
N VAL A 95 -13.61 -8.17 -4.30
CA VAL A 95 -14.05 -9.03 -3.19
C VAL A 95 -15.18 -8.37 -2.41
N LEU A 96 -15.06 -7.10 -2.07
CA LEU A 96 -16.11 -6.38 -1.33
C LEU A 96 -17.43 -6.30 -2.13
N ARG A 97 -17.35 -5.98 -3.43
CA ARG A 97 -18.53 -5.95 -4.31
C ARG A 97 -19.19 -7.30 -4.47
N LYS A 98 -18.40 -8.38 -4.59
CA LYS A 98 -18.91 -9.75 -4.72
C LYS A 98 -19.61 -10.27 -3.45
N ASN A 99 -19.30 -9.67 -2.29
CA ASN A 99 -19.87 -10.04 -0.99
C ASN A 99 -20.90 -9.02 -0.48
N ASP A 100 -21.46 -8.21 -1.39
CA ASP A 100 -22.57 -7.27 -1.13
C ASP A 100 -22.31 -6.27 0.01
N TYR A 101 -21.05 -5.82 0.17
CA TYR A 101 -20.75 -4.76 1.12
C TYR A 101 -21.34 -3.41 0.68
N PRO A 102 -21.73 -2.53 1.61
CA PRO A 102 -22.31 -1.22 1.29
C PRO A 102 -21.39 -0.40 0.36
N GLU A 103 -21.98 0.25 -0.65
CA GLU A 103 -21.20 1.05 -1.61
C GLU A 103 -20.39 2.17 -0.94
N GLU A 104 -20.95 2.77 0.11
CA GLU A 104 -20.28 3.80 0.90
C GLU A 104 -19.03 3.27 1.60
N TYR A 105 -19.10 2.05 2.14
CA TYR A 105 -17.94 1.36 2.70
C TYR A 105 -16.89 1.07 1.62
N ILE A 106 -17.32 0.57 0.46
CA ILE A 106 -16.41 0.26 -0.65
C ILE A 106 -15.69 1.53 -1.14
N LYS A 107 -16.38 2.67 -1.23
CA LYS A 107 -15.80 3.97 -1.57
C LYS A 107 -14.79 4.42 -0.51
N ALA A 108 -15.15 4.34 0.78
CA ALA A 108 -14.25 4.69 1.88
C ALA A 108 -12.99 3.82 1.90
N TYR A 109 -13.13 2.49 1.73
CA TYR A 109 -12.01 1.56 1.65
C TYR A 109 -11.12 1.84 0.44
N THR A 110 -11.71 2.12 -0.72
CA THR A 110 -10.97 2.43 -1.95
C THR A 110 -10.19 3.74 -1.79
N HIS A 111 -10.82 4.81 -1.31
CA HIS A 111 -10.14 6.08 -1.05
C HIS A 111 -9.01 5.91 -0.03
N SER A 112 -9.26 5.22 1.08
CA SER A 112 -8.23 4.93 2.09
C SER A 112 -7.02 4.21 1.49
N THR A 113 -7.25 3.24 0.60
CA THR A 113 -6.20 2.48 -0.09
C THR A 113 -5.42 3.35 -1.06
N ILE A 114 -6.10 4.19 -1.85
CA ILE A 114 -5.47 5.14 -2.77
C ILE A 114 -4.59 6.14 -2.00
N PHE A 115 -5.10 6.76 -0.94
CA PHE A 115 -4.33 7.70 -0.12
C PHE A 115 -3.09 7.04 0.49
N ARG A 116 -3.19 5.79 0.94
CA ARG A 116 -2.04 5.03 1.44
C ARG A 116 -1.01 4.76 0.36
N GLY A 117 -1.47 4.35 -0.83
CA GLY A 117 -0.59 4.14 -2.00
C GLY A 117 0.11 5.43 -2.43
N MET A 118 -0.62 6.54 -2.52
CA MET A 118 -0.05 7.86 -2.81
C MET A 118 0.99 8.28 -1.77
N GLY A 119 0.74 8.00 -0.49
CA GLY A 119 1.70 8.22 0.59
C GLY A 119 3.03 7.50 0.38
N VAL A 120 2.97 6.23 0.00
CA VAL A 120 4.16 5.42 -0.30
C VAL A 120 4.88 5.97 -1.54
N VAL A 121 4.15 6.33 -2.60
CA VAL A 121 4.71 6.93 -3.82
C VAL A 121 5.43 8.23 -3.49
N LEU A 122 4.75 9.13 -2.77
CA LEU A 122 5.29 10.43 -2.38
C LEU A 122 6.54 10.27 -1.50
N PHE A 123 6.52 9.33 -0.56
CA PHE A 123 7.70 8.99 0.25
C PHE A 123 8.89 8.61 -0.63
N VAL A 124 8.70 7.71 -1.60
CA VAL A 124 9.82 7.28 -2.45
C VAL A 124 10.29 8.41 -3.36
N ILE A 125 9.39 9.19 -3.96
CA ILE A 125 9.77 10.35 -4.78
C ILE A 125 10.59 11.34 -3.96
N LEU A 126 10.13 11.71 -2.77
CA LEU A 126 10.84 12.67 -1.90
C LEU A 126 12.16 12.11 -1.39
N LEU A 127 12.26 10.79 -1.19
CA LEU A 127 13.51 10.14 -0.81
C LEU A 127 14.53 10.16 -1.96
N VAL A 128 14.10 9.90 -3.19
CA VAL A 128 14.97 9.90 -4.38
C VAL A 128 15.36 11.32 -4.81
N THR A 129 14.46 12.29 -4.66
CA THR A 129 14.68 13.70 -5.09
C THR A 129 15.28 14.58 -3.99
N GLY A 130 14.97 14.31 -2.72
CA GLY A 130 15.42 15.09 -1.56
C GLY A 130 16.57 14.44 -0.78
N GLY A 131 16.78 13.13 -0.94
CA GLY A 131 18.00 12.44 -0.55
C GLY A 131 18.88 12.30 -1.79
N GLY A 132 19.76 13.28 -2.03
CA GLY A 132 20.75 13.16 -3.10
C GLY A 132 21.46 11.81 -3.01
N VAL A 133 21.38 11.05 -4.11
CA VAL A 133 22.40 10.06 -4.46
C VAL A 133 23.72 10.79 -4.63
#